data_AF-A0AB72ZI45-F1
#
_entry.id   AF-A0AB72ZI45-F1
#
_cell.length_a   1.000
_cell.length_b   1.000
_cell.length_c   1.000
_cell.angle_alpha   90.00
_cell.angle_beta   90.00
_cell.angle_gamma   90.00
#
_symmetry.space_group_name_H-M   'P 1'
#
loop_
_entity.id
_entity.type
_entity.pdbx_description
1 polymer ?
#
loop_
_entity_poly.entity_id
_entity_poly.type
_entity_poly.pdbx_seq_one_letter_code
_entity_poly.pdbx_strand_id
1 'polypeptide(L)'
;MALTEINLGHYRNSADYEDSLFFCGQVQPWISGLTEEWRDWLQKAGVALGSRSPILLPKDGASGFNQAQPNMIAKEGMDSKRDYMISLGARLVEQNSAVKTATQATGDQAASTSVLGICCANVSEAYTQALLWCAKYMGDKDAEVAYSISQEFIQRVADSGMLAAIVAAWQSGAIRDADMIRAMQKLDIIDPESNPNDVLDELKNQSPSLTGG
;
A
#
# COMPACT_ATOMS: atom_id res chain seq x y z
N MET A 1 1.18 6.88 -4.70
CA MET A 1 0.34 7.61 -5.68
C MET A 1 -0.23 6.72 -6.78
N ALA A 2 0.54 5.78 -7.35
CA ALA A 2 0.06 4.91 -8.44
C ALA A 2 -1.24 4.13 -8.16
N LEU A 3 -1.43 3.59 -6.94
CA LEU A 3 -2.64 2.81 -6.61
C LEU A 3 -3.93 3.65 -6.61
N THR A 4 -3.85 4.91 -6.16
CA THR A 4 -5.01 5.81 -6.07
C THR A 4 -5.52 6.22 -7.46
N GLU A 5 -4.60 6.50 -8.39
CA GLU A 5 -4.94 6.86 -9.77
C GLU A 5 -5.61 5.70 -10.52
N ILE A 6 -5.15 4.48 -10.28
CA ILE A 6 -5.69 3.27 -10.92
C ILE A 6 -7.05 2.92 -10.33
N ASN A 7 -7.26 3.10 -9.03
CA ASN A 7 -8.58 2.99 -8.40
C ASN A 7 -9.58 3.98 -9.00
N LEU A 8 -9.18 5.23 -9.23
CA LEU A 8 -10.03 6.21 -9.91
C LEU A 8 -10.36 5.76 -11.34
N GLY A 9 -9.38 5.22 -12.06
CA GLY A 9 -9.57 4.64 -13.38
C GLY A 9 -10.47 3.39 -13.38
N HIS A 10 -10.47 2.60 -12.30
CA HIS A 10 -11.34 1.44 -12.14
C HIS A 10 -12.79 1.87 -11.86
N TYR A 11 -12.98 2.90 -11.04
CA TYR A 11 -14.31 3.49 -10.79
C TYR A 11 -14.95 4.05 -12.06
N ARG A 12 -14.21 4.78 -12.90
CA ARG A 12 -14.72 5.29 -14.18
C ARG A 12 -15.20 4.16 -15.10
N ASN A 13 -14.38 3.12 -15.27
CA ASN A 13 -14.77 1.97 -16.09
C ASN A 13 -16.00 1.24 -15.54
N SER A 14 -16.20 1.23 -14.22
CA SER A 14 -17.41 0.63 -13.63
C SER A 14 -18.67 1.42 -13.98
N ALA A 15 -18.59 2.76 -14.03
CA ALA A 15 -19.71 3.58 -14.47
C ALA A 15 -20.05 3.33 -15.95
N ASP A 16 -19.04 3.27 -16.82
CA ASP A 16 -19.24 2.97 -18.25
C ASP A 16 -19.81 1.56 -18.47
N TYR A 17 -19.42 0.59 -17.62
CA TYR A 17 -19.95 -0.77 -17.67
C TYR A 17 -21.44 -0.83 -17.32
N GLU A 18 -21.85 -0.14 -16.25
CA GLU A 18 -23.26 -0.06 -15.85
C GLU A 18 -24.11 0.67 -16.90
N ASP A 19 -23.59 1.73 -17.51
CA ASP A 19 -24.27 2.43 -18.60
C ASP A 19 -24.47 1.52 -19.83
N SER A 20 -23.42 0.80 -20.22
CA SER A 20 -23.48 -0.21 -21.27
C SER A 20 -24.50 -1.32 -20.95
N LEU A 21 -24.55 -1.78 -19.68
CA LEU A 21 -25.51 -2.78 -19.22
C LEU A 21 -26.95 -2.26 -19.32
N PHE A 22 -27.19 -1.01 -18.91
CA PHE A 22 -28.48 -0.36 -19.00
C PHE A 22 -28.98 -0.26 -20.44
N PHE A 23 -28.15 0.27 -21.35
CA PHE A 23 -28.52 0.40 -22.76
C PHE A 23 -28.70 -0.95 -23.46
N CYS A 24 -27.83 -1.94 -23.20
CA CYS A 24 -27.97 -3.27 -23.80
C CYS A 24 -29.17 -4.05 -23.23
N GLY A 25 -29.58 -3.75 -21.98
CA GLY A 25 -30.79 -4.32 -21.36
C GLY A 25 -32.08 -3.75 -21.92
N GLN A 26 -32.05 -2.56 -22.53
CA GLN A 26 -33.20 -1.94 -23.19
C GLN A 26 -33.34 -2.42 -24.63
N VAL A 27 -33.83 -3.64 -24.78
CA VAL A 27 -34.04 -4.26 -26.10
C VAL A 27 -35.10 -3.49 -26.89
N GLN A 28 -34.73 -2.98 -28.06
CA GLN A 28 -35.65 -2.27 -28.94
C GLN A 28 -36.32 -3.22 -29.94
N PRO A 29 -37.65 -3.19 -30.07
CA PRO A 29 -38.33 -3.91 -31.13
C PRO A 29 -38.09 -3.21 -32.47
N TRP A 30 -37.83 -4.00 -33.51
CA TRP A 30 -37.75 -3.51 -34.89
C TRP A 30 -38.80 -4.22 -35.74
N ILE A 31 -39.28 -3.51 -36.75
CA ILE A 31 -40.26 -4.01 -37.71
C ILE A 31 -39.75 -3.67 -39.12
N SER A 32 -39.76 -4.63 -40.03
CA SER A 32 -39.42 -4.43 -41.44
C SER A 32 -40.52 -4.92 -42.38
N GLY A 33 -40.44 -4.52 -43.65
CA GLY A 33 -41.38 -4.94 -44.69
C GLY A 33 -42.75 -4.25 -44.62
N LEU A 34 -42.84 -3.09 -43.99
CA LEU A 34 -44.08 -2.31 -43.89
C LEU A 34 -44.40 -1.62 -45.23
N THR A 35 -45.65 -1.72 -45.70
CA THR A 35 -46.18 -0.86 -46.76
C THR A 35 -46.59 0.50 -46.18
N GLU A 36 -46.70 1.54 -47.02
CA GLU A 36 -47.06 2.91 -46.59
C GLU A 36 -48.42 2.94 -45.85
N GLU A 37 -49.40 2.19 -46.34
CA GLU A 37 -50.72 2.05 -45.69
C GLU A 37 -50.61 1.42 -44.28
N TRP A 38 -49.75 0.42 -44.10
CA TRP A 38 -49.56 -0.25 -42.82
C TRP A 38 -48.79 0.61 -41.82
N ARG A 39 -47.81 1.39 -42.30
CA ARG A 39 -47.10 2.37 -41.49
C ARG A 39 -48.06 3.41 -40.92
N ASP A 40 -48.90 3.99 -41.77
CA ASP A 40 -49.82 5.07 -41.37
C ASP A 40 -50.93 4.54 -40.44
N TRP A 41 -51.36 3.30 -40.64
CA TRP A 41 -52.28 2.61 -39.73
C TRP A 41 -51.64 2.34 -38.36
N LEU A 42 -50.43 1.79 -38.32
CA LEU A 42 -49.69 1.55 -37.07
C LEU A 42 -49.39 2.85 -36.32
N GLN A 43 -49.10 3.94 -37.03
CA GLN A 43 -48.86 5.25 -36.41
C GLN A 43 -50.11 5.82 -35.74
N LYS A 44 -51.31 5.59 -36.31
CA LYS A 44 -52.59 6.04 -35.73
C LYS A 44 -53.11 5.11 -34.63
N ALA A 45 -52.94 3.80 -34.80
CA ALA A 45 -53.45 2.79 -33.85
C ALA A 45 -52.57 2.67 -32.59
N GLY A 46 -51.28 3.03 -32.69
CA GLY A 46 -50.31 2.81 -31.64
C GLY A 46 -49.84 1.34 -31.61
N VAL A 47 -48.55 1.13 -31.34
CA VAL A 47 -47.96 -0.21 -31.29
C VAL A 47 -47.99 -0.72 -29.86
N ALA A 48 -48.89 -1.66 -29.55
CA ALA A 48 -48.94 -2.34 -28.26
C ALA A 48 -48.07 -3.61 -28.32
N LEU A 49 -46.96 -3.60 -27.59
CA LEU A 49 -46.04 -4.74 -27.48
C LEU A 49 -46.42 -5.62 -26.27
N GLY A 50 -46.83 -6.86 -26.52
CA GLY A 50 -47.11 -7.81 -25.45
C GLY A 50 -47.56 -9.18 -25.96
N SER A 51 -47.44 -10.21 -25.12
CA SER A 51 -47.80 -11.60 -25.47
C SER A 51 -49.26 -11.75 -25.93
N ARG A 52 -50.15 -10.83 -25.56
CA ARG A 52 -51.58 -10.84 -25.89
C ARG A 52 -51.95 -9.90 -27.06
N SER A 53 -50.98 -9.21 -27.63
CA SER A 53 -51.16 -8.26 -28.72
C SER A 53 -50.19 -8.59 -29.86
N PRO A 54 -50.57 -9.49 -30.79
CA PRO A 54 -49.72 -9.81 -31.92
C PRO A 54 -49.62 -8.61 -32.87
N ILE A 55 -48.40 -8.29 -33.30
CA ILE A 55 -48.15 -7.27 -34.33
C ILE A 55 -48.50 -7.89 -35.69
N LEU A 56 -49.57 -7.42 -36.32
CA LEU A 56 -50.03 -7.92 -37.61
C LEU A 56 -49.25 -7.23 -38.74
N LEU A 57 -48.41 -8.01 -39.42
CA LEU A 57 -47.53 -7.54 -40.49
C LEU A 57 -48.05 -7.98 -41.87
N PRO A 58 -47.73 -7.24 -42.94
CA PRO A 58 -48.07 -7.65 -44.30
C PRO A 58 -47.30 -8.91 -44.71
N LYS A 59 -47.68 -9.52 -45.82
CA LYS A 59 -46.96 -10.68 -46.41
C LYS A 59 -45.52 -10.24 -46.68
N ASP A 60 -44.55 -10.93 -46.08
CA ASP A 60 -43.10 -10.64 -46.05
C ASP A 60 -42.60 -9.63 -44.99
N GLY A 61 -43.48 -9.15 -44.09
CA GLY A 61 -43.06 -8.34 -42.94
C GLY A 61 -42.50 -9.19 -41.79
N ALA A 62 -41.44 -8.71 -41.13
CA ALA A 62 -40.85 -9.35 -39.95
C ALA A 62 -40.78 -8.37 -38.78
N SER A 63 -41.06 -8.85 -37.57
CA SER A 63 -40.79 -8.13 -36.32
C SER A 63 -39.89 -8.95 -35.43
N GLY A 64 -38.93 -8.29 -34.81
CA GLY A 64 -38.03 -8.93 -33.87
C GLY A 64 -37.51 -7.95 -32.84
N PHE A 65 -36.64 -8.46 -31.99
CA PHE A 65 -35.93 -7.67 -31.00
C PHE A 65 -34.50 -7.47 -31.47
N ASN A 66 -34.03 -6.23 -31.50
CA ASN A 66 -32.64 -5.93 -31.77
C ASN A 66 -31.91 -5.84 -30.42
N GLN A 67 -31.20 -6.90 -30.07
CA GLN A 67 -30.37 -6.95 -28.87
C GLN A 67 -28.95 -6.56 -29.26
N ALA A 68 -28.40 -5.54 -28.60
CA ALA A 68 -26.99 -5.21 -28.75
C ALA A 68 -26.13 -6.41 -28.31
N GLN A 69 -25.07 -6.71 -29.06
CA GLN A 69 -24.14 -7.76 -28.66
C GLN A 69 -23.48 -7.39 -27.33
N PRO A 70 -23.23 -8.36 -26.43
CA PRO A 70 -22.63 -8.07 -25.13
C PRO A 70 -21.28 -7.37 -25.32
N ASN A 71 -21.16 -6.12 -24.84
CA ASN A 71 -19.89 -5.41 -24.85
C ASN A 71 -19.13 -5.70 -23.55
N MET A 72 -18.09 -6.52 -23.64
CA MET A 72 -17.28 -6.96 -22.50
C MET A 72 -15.98 -6.14 -22.29
N ILE A 73 -15.68 -5.19 -23.18
CA ILE A 73 -14.41 -4.44 -23.19
C ILE A 73 -14.19 -3.68 -21.87
N ALA A 74 -15.25 -3.05 -21.34
CA ALA A 74 -15.16 -2.31 -20.08
C ALA A 74 -14.83 -3.23 -18.90
N LYS A 75 -15.41 -4.44 -18.88
CA LYS A 75 -15.17 -5.45 -17.84
C LYS A 75 -13.73 -6.00 -17.91
N GLU A 76 -13.25 -6.35 -19.10
CA GLU A 76 -11.87 -6.83 -19.29
C GLU A 76 -10.83 -5.77 -18.86
N GLY A 77 -11.12 -4.49 -19.14
CA GLY A 77 -10.31 -3.38 -18.67
C GLY A 77 -10.34 -3.19 -17.15
N MET A 78 -11.47 -3.50 -16.49
CA MET A 78 -11.57 -3.49 -15.03
C MET A 78 -10.78 -4.64 -14.40
N ASP A 79 -10.92 -5.85 -14.93
CA ASP A 79 -10.20 -7.03 -14.45
C ASP A 79 -8.68 -6.82 -14.57
N SER A 80 -8.21 -6.29 -15.70
CA SER A 80 -6.79 -5.95 -15.89
C SER A 80 -6.29 -4.91 -14.89
N LYS A 81 -7.09 -3.87 -14.60
CA LYS A 81 -6.76 -2.86 -13.59
C LYS A 81 -6.74 -3.47 -12.19
N ARG A 82 -7.69 -4.35 -11.88
CA ARG A 82 -7.74 -5.07 -10.60
C ARG A 82 -6.49 -5.92 -10.40
N ASP A 83 -6.07 -6.68 -11.39
CA ASP A 83 -4.85 -7.50 -11.32
C ASP A 83 -3.60 -6.64 -11.12
N TYR A 84 -3.54 -5.48 -11.77
CA TYR A 84 -2.46 -4.52 -11.54
C TYR A 84 -2.50 -3.89 -10.15
N MET A 85 -3.68 -3.63 -9.59
CA MET A 85 -3.82 -3.16 -8.21
C MET A 85 -3.45 -4.25 -7.19
N ILE A 86 -3.78 -5.51 -7.48
CA ILE A 86 -3.34 -6.66 -6.68
C ILE A 86 -1.83 -6.79 -6.76
N SER A 87 -1.19 -6.62 -7.92
CA SER A 87 0.29 -6.70 -8.01
C SER A 87 0.98 -5.54 -7.30
N LEU A 88 0.42 -4.33 -7.35
CA LEU A 88 0.88 -3.19 -6.54
C LEU A 88 0.70 -3.44 -5.04
N GLY A 89 -0.45 -3.98 -4.63
CA GLY A 89 -0.77 -4.30 -3.24
C GLY A 89 0.06 -5.48 -2.72
N ALA A 90 0.26 -6.51 -3.54
CA ALA A 90 1.14 -7.63 -3.30
C ALA A 90 2.58 -7.14 -3.21
N ARG A 91 3.06 -6.24 -4.08
CA ARG A 91 4.40 -5.64 -3.91
C ARG A 91 4.55 -4.88 -2.58
N LEU A 92 3.46 -4.37 -2.02
CA LEU A 92 3.39 -3.75 -0.70
C LEU A 92 3.38 -4.78 0.45
N VAL A 93 2.76 -5.95 0.26
CA VAL A 93 2.58 -7.00 1.28
C VAL A 93 3.69 -8.08 1.22
N GLU A 94 4.02 -8.55 0.02
CA GLU A 94 5.02 -9.56 -0.33
C GLU A 94 6.47 -9.09 -0.06
N GLN A 95 6.66 -7.81 0.25
CA GLN A 95 7.86 -7.35 0.96
C GLN A 95 8.10 -8.10 2.28
N ASN A 96 7.09 -8.73 2.89
CA ASN A 96 7.20 -9.43 4.17
C ASN A 96 7.11 -10.98 4.12
N SER A 97 6.84 -11.63 2.98
CA SER A 97 6.41 -13.05 3.00
C SER A 97 7.19 -14.04 2.13
N ALA A 98 8.22 -13.62 1.39
CA ALA A 98 9.11 -14.56 0.72
C ALA A 98 10.36 -14.80 1.56
N VAL A 99 10.74 -16.07 1.78
CA VAL A 99 12.03 -16.50 2.33
C VAL A 99 13.13 -16.00 1.40
N LYS A 100 13.51 -14.73 1.56
CA LYS A 100 14.55 -14.05 0.79
C LYS A 100 15.87 -14.20 1.54
N THR A 101 16.93 -14.48 0.80
CA THR A 101 18.31 -14.37 1.31
C THR A 101 18.53 -12.95 1.87
N ALA A 102 19.18 -12.84 3.03
CA ALA A 102 19.26 -11.63 3.85
C ALA A 102 19.62 -10.34 3.07
N THR A 103 20.44 -10.47 2.02
CA THR A 103 20.87 -9.36 1.17
C THR A 103 19.73 -8.77 0.31
N GLN A 104 18.82 -9.62 -0.18
CA GLN A 104 17.73 -9.19 -1.07
C GLN A 104 16.56 -8.58 -0.27
N ALA A 105 16.33 -9.07 0.95
CA ALA A 105 15.44 -8.42 1.91
C ALA A 105 15.95 -7.01 2.26
N THR A 106 17.26 -6.84 2.48
CA THR A 106 17.84 -5.53 2.84
C THR A 106 17.62 -4.47 1.75
N GLY A 107 17.75 -4.84 0.47
CA GLY A 107 17.55 -3.91 -0.65
C GLY A 107 16.09 -3.46 -0.83
N ASP A 108 15.14 -4.39 -0.73
CA ASP A 108 13.71 -4.07 -0.83
C ASP A 108 13.18 -3.35 0.42
N GLN A 109 13.71 -3.67 1.61
CA GLN A 109 13.35 -2.99 2.86
C GLN A 109 13.83 -1.54 2.85
N ALA A 110 15.02 -1.25 2.31
CA ALA A 110 15.55 0.11 2.22
C ALA A 110 14.61 1.06 1.45
N ALA A 111 13.92 0.56 0.41
CA ALA A 111 12.95 1.33 -0.35
C ALA A 111 11.70 1.70 0.49
N SER A 112 11.23 0.80 1.36
CA SER A 112 10.08 1.05 2.23
C SER A 112 10.41 1.84 3.49
N THR A 113 11.61 1.65 4.03
CA THR A 113 12.16 2.45 5.14
C THR A 113 12.31 3.92 4.75
N SER A 114 12.49 4.24 3.47
CA SER A 114 12.60 5.63 3.01
C SER A 114 11.32 6.44 3.30
N VAL A 115 10.13 5.90 3.06
CA VAL A 115 8.87 6.62 3.31
C VAL A 115 8.61 6.78 4.81
N LEU A 116 8.83 5.71 5.59
CA LEU A 116 8.64 5.75 7.04
C LEU A 116 9.66 6.67 7.73
N GLY A 117 10.91 6.65 7.27
CA GLY A 117 11.96 7.57 7.71
C GLY A 117 11.62 9.02 7.42
N ILE A 118 11.08 9.33 6.22
CA ILE A 118 10.59 10.67 5.90
C ILE A 118 9.45 11.09 6.83
N CYS A 119 8.48 10.20 7.10
CA CYS A 119 7.40 10.50 8.04
C CYS A 119 7.92 10.79 9.46
N CYS A 120 8.81 9.96 9.99
CA CYS A 120 9.38 10.16 11.31
C CYS A 120 10.28 11.40 11.38
N ALA A 121 11.01 11.73 10.32
CA ALA A 121 11.78 12.98 10.22
C ALA A 121 10.86 14.20 10.26
N ASN A 122 9.80 14.20 9.45
CA ASN A 122 8.81 15.30 9.42
C ASN A 122 8.12 15.48 10.78
N VAL A 123 7.76 14.38 11.46
CA VAL A 123 7.15 14.41 12.79
C VAL A 123 8.16 14.92 13.83
N SER A 124 9.41 14.48 13.76
CA SER A 124 10.48 14.93 14.66
C SER A 124 10.72 16.44 14.54
N GLU A 125 10.75 16.95 13.31
CA GLU A 125 10.87 18.39 13.03
C GLU A 125 9.65 19.17 13.54
N ALA A 126 8.44 18.68 13.29
CA ALA A 126 7.21 19.32 13.75
C ALA A 126 7.13 19.43 15.27
N TYR A 127 7.48 18.36 16.00
CA TYR A 127 7.51 18.39 17.47
C TYR A 127 8.64 19.26 18.01
N THR A 128 9.81 19.26 17.37
CA THR A 128 10.91 20.18 17.72
C THR A 128 10.44 21.63 17.60
N GLN A 129 9.76 21.98 16.51
CA GLN A 129 9.22 23.32 16.31
C GLN A 129 8.13 23.69 17.32
N ALA A 130 7.24 22.76 17.65
CA ALA A 130 6.19 22.96 18.65
C ALA A 130 6.79 23.20 20.05
N LEU A 131 7.81 22.43 20.44
CA LEU A 131 8.49 22.60 21.71
C LEU A 131 9.27 23.92 21.77
N LEU A 132 9.87 24.36 20.66
CA LEU A 132 10.51 25.67 20.58
C LEU A 132 9.50 26.81 20.78
N TRP A 133 8.28 26.69 20.25
CA TRP A 133 7.21 27.66 20.49
C TRP A 133 6.75 27.67 21.95
N CYS A 134 6.64 26.51 22.58
CA CYS A 134 6.35 26.40 24.01
C CYS A 134 7.45 27.06 24.86
N ALA A 135 8.73 26.84 24.54
CA ALA A 135 9.85 27.46 25.25
C ALA A 135 9.83 28.99 25.11
N LYS A 136 9.59 29.51 23.91
CA LYS A 136 9.42 30.95 23.66
C LYS A 136 8.25 31.53 24.45
N TYR A 137 7.14 30.80 24.59
CA TYR A 137 5.99 31.22 25.38
C TYR A 137 6.29 31.26 26.89
N MET A 138 7.08 30.31 27.39
CA MET A 138 7.56 30.31 28.79
C MET A 138 8.62 31.37 29.09
N GLY A 139 9.03 32.16 28.09
CA GLY A 139 9.97 33.27 28.24
C GLY A 139 11.44 32.87 28.06
N ASP A 140 11.71 31.61 27.69
CA ASP A 140 13.05 31.13 27.39
C ASP A 140 13.36 31.35 25.90
N LYS A 141 14.20 32.34 25.61
CA LYS A 141 14.50 32.78 24.23
C LYS A 141 15.65 31.99 23.59
N ASP A 142 16.47 31.31 24.38
CA ASP A 142 17.68 30.61 23.94
C ASP A 142 17.56 29.08 24.13
N ALA A 143 16.34 28.56 24.30
CA ALA A 143 16.11 27.14 24.48
C ALA A 143 16.50 26.32 23.23
N GLU A 144 17.58 25.53 23.33
CA GLU A 144 17.91 24.47 22.37
C GLU A 144 17.07 23.23 22.69
N VAL A 145 16.00 23.02 21.92
CA VAL A 145 15.19 21.80 22.01
C VAL A 145 15.42 20.98 20.74
N ALA A 146 15.74 19.71 20.92
CA ALA A 146 15.83 18.74 19.84
C ALA A 146 14.99 17.52 20.21
N TYR A 147 13.98 17.22 19.39
CA TYR A 147 13.19 16.01 19.49
C TYR A 147 13.44 15.16 18.25
N SER A 148 13.90 13.92 18.46
CA SER A 148 14.16 12.96 17.39
C SER A 148 13.50 11.64 17.73
N ILE A 149 12.63 11.16 16.84
CA ILE A 149 12.16 9.79 16.85
C ILE A 149 13.27 8.90 16.30
N SER A 150 13.50 7.74 16.92
CA SER A 150 14.45 6.77 16.38
C SER A 150 14.05 6.37 14.96
N GLN A 151 14.98 6.54 14.01
CA GLN A 151 14.79 6.15 12.61
C GLN A 151 15.39 4.76 12.32
N GLU A 152 15.79 4.02 13.36
CA GLU A 152 16.20 2.62 13.22
C GLU A 152 14.97 1.71 13.21
N PHE A 153 14.34 1.58 12.05
CA PHE A 153 13.16 0.73 11.84
C PHE A 153 13.50 -0.75 11.64
N ILE A 154 14.79 -1.10 11.61
CA ILE A 154 15.27 -2.46 11.40
C ILE A 154 15.76 -2.96 12.75
N GLN A 155 15.11 -3.99 13.30
CA GLN A 155 15.77 -4.85 14.28
C GLN A 155 16.98 -5.46 13.57
N ARG A 156 18.18 -4.96 13.87
CA ARG A 156 19.40 -5.69 13.55
C ARG A 156 19.40 -6.91 14.45
N VAL A 157 18.77 -7.99 14.01
CA VAL A 157 18.95 -9.29 14.65
C VAL A 157 20.43 -9.57 14.58
N ALA A 158 21.08 -9.61 15.74
CA ALA A 158 22.49 -9.92 15.85
C ALA A 158 22.71 -11.31 15.25
N ASP A 159 23.32 -11.37 14.06
CA ASP A 159 23.84 -12.63 13.57
C ASP A 159 24.98 -13.05 14.50
N SER A 160 24.94 -14.31 14.96
CA SER A 160 25.96 -14.92 15.80
C SER A 160 27.38 -14.68 15.28
N GLY A 161 27.58 -14.58 13.96
CA GLY A 161 28.86 -14.23 13.34
C GLY A 161 29.32 -12.79 13.57
N MET A 162 28.41 -11.81 13.56
CA MET A 162 28.75 -10.41 13.84
C MET A 162 29.17 -10.20 15.30
N LEU A 163 28.53 -10.92 16.22
CA LEU A 163 28.89 -10.87 17.64
C LEU A 163 30.31 -11.38 17.88
N ALA A 164 30.66 -12.52 17.29
CA ALA A 164 32.01 -13.07 17.38
C ALA A 164 33.06 -12.09 16.82
N ALA A 165 32.75 -11.40 15.72
CA ALA A 165 33.65 -10.41 15.12
C ALA A 165 33.85 -9.17 16.01
N ILE A 166 32.79 -8.67 16.64
CA ILE A 166 32.86 -7.52 17.56
C ILE A 166 33.68 -7.87 18.80
N VAL A 167 33.45 -9.04 19.40
CA VAL A 167 34.23 -9.51 20.57
C VAL A 167 35.69 -9.72 20.19
N ALA A 168 35.99 -10.27 19.01
CA ALA A 168 37.36 -10.43 18.53
C ALA A 168 38.05 -9.06 18.28
N ALA A 169 37.33 -8.09 17.72
CA ALA A 169 37.83 -6.72 17.53
C ALA A 169 38.13 -6.02 18.86
N TRP A 170 37.33 -6.28 19.90
CA TRP A 170 37.59 -5.81 21.26
C TRP A 170 38.82 -6.48 21.88
N GLN A 171 38.90 -7.82 21.83
CA GLN A 171 40.03 -8.58 22.36
C GLN A 171 41.37 -8.24 21.68
N SER A 172 41.34 -7.86 20.40
CA SER A 172 42.52 -7.40 19.65
C SER A 172 42.90 -5.94 19.92
N GLY A 173 42.10 -5.20 20.70
CA GLY A 173 42.33 -3.79 21.03
C GLY A 173 42.03 -2.81 19.88
N ALA A 174 41.33 -3.26 18.84
CA ALA A 174 40.97 -2.42 17.69
C ALA A 174 39.82 -1.45 17.99
N ILE A 175 39.00 -1.73 19.00
CA ILE A 175 37.87 -0.90 19.45
C ILE A 175 37.96 -0.60 20.95
N ARG A 176 37.49 0.59 21.35
CA ARG A 176 37.44 1.00 22.76
C ARG A 176 36.27 0.31 23.47
N ASP A 177 36.40 0.08 24.78
CA ASP A 177 35.36 -0.58 25.59
C ASP A 177 33.99 0.09 25.46
N ALA A 178 33.95 1.42 25.46
CA ALA A 178 32.70 2.19 25.30
C ALA A 178 32.08 2.03 23.90
N ASP A 179 32.89 1.87 22.87
CA ASP A 179 32.42 1.67 21.49
C ASP A 179 31.89 0.24 21.29
N MET A 180 32.47 -0.75 21.99
CA MET A 180 31.94 -2.11 22.05
C MET A 180 30.54 -2.13 22.67
N ILE A 181 30.36 -1.48 23.82
CA ILE A 181 29.07 -1.42 24.51
C ILE A 181 28.03 -0.72 23.63
N ARG A 182 28.39 0.40 22.98
CA ARG A 182 27.51 1.07 22.02
C ARG A 182 27.17 0.20 20.80
N ALA A 183 28.11 -0.60 20.31
CA ALA A 183 27.86 -1.55 19.22
C ALA A 183 26.92 -2.67 19.66
N MET A 184 27.05 -3.16 20.90
CA MET A 184 26.17 -4.18 21.49
C MET A 184 24.78 -3.64 21.84
N GLN A 185 24.67 -2.37 22.26
CA GLN A 185 23.40 -1.66 22.44
C GLN A 185 22.65 -1.48 21.12
N LYS A 186 23.36 -1.14 20.04
CA LYS A 186 22.80 -1.10 18.68
C LYS A 186 22.35 -2.46 18.14
N LEU A 187 22.80 -3.55 18.76
CA LEU A 187 22.40 -4.91 18.44
C LEU A 187 21.30 -5.44 19.40
N ASP A 188 20.77 -4.59 20.29
CA ASP A 188 19.75 -4.91 21.28
C ASP A 188 20.14 -6.03 22.27
N ILE A 189 21.46 -6.21 22.47
CA ILE A 189 22.02 -7.21 23.41
C ILE A 189 22.21 -6.60 24.79
N ILE A 190 22.49 -5.30 24.81
CA ILE A 190 22.59 -4.47 26.01
C ILE A 190 21.49 -3.42 25.89
N ASP A 191 20.84 -3.11 27.01
CA ASP A 191 19.78 -2.10 27.04
C ASP A 191 20.26 -0.77 26.42
N PRO A 192 19.60 -0.28 25.36
CA PRO A 192 19.98 0.95 24.68
C PRO A 192 19.79 2.22 25.53
N GLU A 193 18.98 2.18 26.59
CA GLU A 193 18.81 3.33 27.50
C GLU A 193 19.89 3.39 28.59
N SER A 194 20.68 2.33 28.76
CA SER A 194 21.74 2.29 29.78
C SER A 194 22.95 3.17 29.38
N ASN A 195 23.53 3.88 30.34
CA ASN A 195 24.73 4.67 30.10
C ASN A 195 25.93 3.73 29.84
N PRO A 196 26.65 3.88 28.72
CA PRO A 196 27.78 3.00 28.39
C PRO A 196 28.89 2.96 29.45
N ASN A 197 29.06 4.05 30.21
CA ASN A 197 30.06 4.11 31.28
C ASN A 197 29.63 3.31 32.51
N ASP A 198 28.33 3.30 32.83
CA ASP A 198 27.80 2.56 33.98
C ASP A 198 27.87 1.04 33.71
N VAL A 199 27.54 0.62 32.48
CA VAL A 199 27.70 -0.78 32.04
C VAL A 199 29.18 -1.20 32.05
N LEU A 200 30.08 -0.31 31.66
CA LEU A 200 31.52 -0.56 31.69
C LEU A 200 32.03 -0.71 33.13
N ASP A 201 31.53 0.13 34.04
CA ASP A 201 31.87 0.08 35.45
C ASP A 201 31.31 -1.18 36.11
N GLU A 202 30.10 -1.64 35.74
CA GLU A 202 29.58 -2.94 36.18
C GLU A 202 30.41 -4.12 35.66
N LEU A 203 30.82 -4.10 34.39
CA LEU A 203 31.68 -5.13 33.79
C LEU A 203 33.08 -5.15 34.45
N LYS A 204 33.64 -3.99 34.80
CA LYS A 204 34.96 -3.88 35.45
C LYS A 204 34.92 -4.13 36.96
N ASN A 205 33.81 -3.80 37.62
CA ASN A 205 33.59 -4.02 39.05
C ASN A 205 32.86 -5.33 39.36
N GLN A 206 32.72 -6.25 38.41
CA GLN A 206 32.39 -7.63 38.74
C GLN A 206 33.48 -8.18 39.66
N SER A 207 33.16 -8.24 40.96
CA SER A 207 33.96 -8.94 41.96
C SER A 207 34.33 -10.33 41.43
N PRO A 208 35.59 -10.78 41.59
CA PRO A 208 36.00 -12.08 41.08
C PRO A 208 35.08 -13.15 41.65
N SER A 209 34.35 -13.86 40.78
CA SER A 209 33.61 -15.04 41.19
C SER A 209 34.64 -16.09 41.62
N LEU A 210 34.85 -16.21 42.92
CA LEU A 210 35.45 -17.37 43.56
C LEU A 210 34.51 -18.57 43.39
N THR A 211 34.46 -19.11 42.18
CA THR A 211 34.06 -20.49 41.92
C THR A 211 35.26 -21.19 41.29
N GLY A 212 36.25 -21.43 42.14
CA GLY A 212 37.11 -22.60 42.00
C GLY A 212 36.38 -23.79 42.60
N GLY A 213 36.24 -24.85 41.80
CA GLY A 213 35.55 -26.10 42.13
C GLY A 213 35.12 -26.82 40.86
#